data_AF-A0A919UMW5-F1
#
_entry.id   AF-A0A919UMW5-F1
#
_cell.length_a   1.000
_cell.length_b   1.000
_cell.length_c   1.000
_cell.angle_alpha   90.00
_cell.angle_beta   90.00
_cell.angle_gamma   90.00
#
_symmetry.space_group_name_H-M   'P 1'
#
loop_
_entity.id
_entity.type
_entity.pdbx_description
1 polymer ?
#
loop_
_entity_poly.entity_id
_entity_poly.type
_entity_poly.pdbx_seq_one_letter_code
_entity_poly.pdbx_strand_id
1 'polypeptide(L)'
;MGRALYGPGGFYLRERPHRHFRTSVHASPVFGRAVARLLGEVDERLGRPPLIEFVDMGAGDGLLAAQVLAGAPADLAGRLRVTAVDLSSRPEGLDERIRWADAVPDGVTGLIFANEWLDNVPVDVAEWTEEGPRLVLVDPATGAERLTDLDERDREWLARWWPEGERAEIGWPREEAWSGLIGGLAAGMAVAVDYAHVRSDRPPLGTLAGYRDGSWVPPVPDGSCDLTAHVAMDSCAGTLTTQREALLRLGVRGERPPLDQAATDPAGYLRALAAASEAAELIDREGLGAFGWLSWIR
;
A
#
# COMPACT_ATOMS: atom_id res chain seq x y z
N MET A 1 16.57 4.59 5.50
CA MET A 1 16.40 3.90 4.19
C MET A 1 16.66 4.76 2.93
N GLY A 2 16.20 6.01 2.83
CA GLY A 2 15.95 6.71 1.55
C GLY A 2 16.99 6.64 0.41
N ARG A 3 18.30 6.74 0.69
CA ARG A 3 19.35 6.63 -0.35
C ARG A 3 19.38 5.25 -1.02
N ALA A 4 19.16 4.18 -0.26
CA ALA A 4 19.22 2.80 -0.73
C ALA A 4 18.07 2.43 -1.67
N LEU A 5 16.88 2.99 -1.40
CA LEU A 5 15.65 2.70 -2.12
C LEU A 5 15.44 3.65 -3.32
N TYR A 6 15.67 4.95 -3.12
CA TYR A 6 15.27 6.02 -4.04
C TYR A 6 16.44 6.91 -4.53
N GLY A 7 17.66 6.71 -4.01
CA GLY A 7 18.84 7.45 -4.47
C GLY A 7 19.32 7.00 -5.87
N PRO A 8 20.35 7.65 -6.45
CA PRO A 8 20.91 7.23 -7.73
C PRO A 8 21.38 5.76 -7.71
N GLY A 9 20.74 4.89 -8.50
CA GLY A 9 20.98 3.45 -8.48
C GLY A 9 20.30 2.69 -7.33
N GLY A 10 19.36 3.31 -6.61
CA GLY A 10 18.57 2.70 -5.56
C GLY A 10 17.66 1.57 -6.05
N PHE A 11 17.15 0.78 -5.10
CA PHE A 11 16.43 -0.47 -5.35
C PHE A 11 15.25 -0.32 -6.33
N TYR A 12 14.29 0.58 -6.06
CA TYR A 12 13.09 0.77 -6.88
C TYR A 12 13.35 1.47 -8.24
N LEU A 13 14.57 1.97 -8.48
CA LEU A 13 14.98 2.48 -9.79
C LEU A 13 15.58 1.40 -10.70
N ARG A 14 15.74 0.16 -10.18
CA ARG A 14 16.31 -0.99 -10.90
C ARG A 14 15.38 -2.20 -10.89
N GLU A 15 14.91 -2.58 -9.71
CA GLU A 15 14.05 -3.74 -9.48
C GLU A 15 12.58 -3.33 -9.33
N ARG A 16 11.69 -4.33 -9.32
CA ARG A 16 10.25 -4.14 -9.05
C ARG A 16 9.78 -5.17 -8.00
N PRO A 17 9.22 -4.75 -6.84
CA PRO A 17 8.94 -5.66 -5.73
C PRO A 17 8.05 -6.86 -6.05
N HIS A 18 7.12 -6.75 -7.01
CA HIS A 18 6.28 -7.87 -7.45
C HIS A 18 7.04 -9.09 -8.00
N ARG A 19 8.35 -8.94 -8.31
CA ARG A 19 9.22 -10.05 -8.71
C ARG A 19 9.71 -10.88 -7.53
N HIS A 20 9.56 -10.36 -6.31
CA HIS A 20 9.97 -10.98 -5.06
C HIS A 20 8.78 -11.29 -4.13
N PHE A 21 7.63 -10.61 -4.29
CA PHE A 21 6.44 -10.76 -3.44
C PHE A 21 5.12 -10.86 -4.22
N ARG A 22 4.10 -11.41 -3.55
CA ARG A 22 2.70 -11.50 -3.99
C ARG A 22 1.85 -10.49 -3.22
N THR A 23 1.72 -9.27 -3.73
CA THR A 23 0.89 -8.19 -3.15
C THR A 23 -0.61 -8.46 -3.33
N SER A 24 -1.49 -7.73 -2.64
CA SER A 24 -2.97 -7.86 -2.81
C SER A 24 -3.42 -7.69 -4.26
N VAL A 25 -2.75 -6.83 -5.04
CA VAL A 25 -3.01 -6.59 -6.47
C VAL A 25 -2.68 -7.83 -7.34
N HIS A 26 -1.61 -8.55 -6.98
CA HIS A 26 -1.15 -9.77 -7.67
C HIS A 26 -1.85 -11.04 -7.17
N ALA A 27 -2.44 -11.01 -5.97
CA ALA A 27 -3.16 -12.13 -5.41
C ALA A 27 -4.37 -12.51 -6.27
N SER A 28 -5.16 -11.52 -6.70
CA SER A 28 -6.31 -11.73 -7.58
C SER A 28 -6.86 -10.46 -8.26
N PRO A 29 -7.35 -10.58 -9.52
CA PRO A 29 -8.21 -9.57 -10.15
C PRO A 29 -9.52 -9.23 -9.41
N VAL A 30 -9.87 -9.95 -8.33
CA VAL A 30 -10.93 -9.55 -7.38
C VAL A 30 -10.60 -8.21 -6.73
N PHE A 31 -9.32 -7.93 -6.43
CA PHE A 31 -8.90 -6.71 -5.75
C PHE A 31 -9.16 -5.46 -6.60
N GLY A 32 -8.65 -5.40 -7.83
CA GLY A 32 -8.91 -4.28 -8.73
C GLY A 32 -10.39 -4.13 -9.12
N ARG A 33 -11.18 -5.22 -9.12
CA ARG A 33 -12.65 -5.11 -9.23
C ARG A 33 -13.30 -4.47 -8.00
N ALA A 34 -12.78 -4.68 -6.79
CA ALA A 34 -13.25 -4.00 -5.60
C ALA A 34 -12.86 -2.50 -5.61
N VAL A 35 -11.65 -2.17 -6.06
CA VAL A 35 -11.20 -0.78 -6.25
C VAL A 35 -12.02 -0.07 -7.33
N ALA A 36 -12.36 -0.74 -8.44
CA ALA A 36 -13.25 -0.20 -9.47
C ALA A 36 -14.69 0.05 -8.95
N ARG A 37 -15.19 -0.80 -8.03
CA ARG A 37 -16.46 -0.54 -7.33
C ARG A 37 -16.36 0.68 -6.41
N LEU A 38 -15.25 0.83 -5.67
CA LEU A 38 -15.02 2.00 -4.81
C LEU A 38 -14.98 3.30 -5.62
N LEU A 39 -14.26 3.30 -6.75
CA LEU A 39 -14.25 4.41 -7.71
C LEU A 39 -15.67 4.76 -8.19
N GLY A 40 -16.52 3.76 -8.43
CA GLY A 40 -17.95 3.95 -8.71
C GLY A 40 -18.73 4.60 -7.56
N GLU A 41 -18.52 4.19 -6.31
CA GLU A 41 -19.14 4.87 -5.15
C GLU A 41 -18.67 6.32 -5.01
N VAL A 42 -17.40 6.61 -5.35
CA VAL A 42 -16.84 7.97 -5.33
C VAL A 42 -17.45 8.81 -6.45
N ASP A 43 -17.60 8.25 -7.66
CA ASP A 43 -18.28 8.89 -8.78
C ASP A 43 -19.72 9.30 -8.43
N GLU A 44 -20.49 8.42 -7.79
CA GLU A 44 -21.85 8.73 -7.36
C GLU A 44 -21.91 9.79 -6.25
N ARG A 45 -20.98 9.74 -5.27
CA ARG A 45 -20.86 10.78 -4.23
C ARG A 45 -20.47 12.15 -4.79
N LEU A 46 -19.66 12.19 -5.85
CA LEU A 46 -19.27 13.41 -6.57
C LEU A 46 -20.33 13.89 -7.58
N GLY A 47 -21.48 13.23 -7.69
CA GLY A 47 -22.56 13.62 -8.61
C GLY A 47 -22.28 13.27 -10.07
N ARG A 48 -21.43 12.27 -10.33
CA ARG A 48 -21.03 11.76 -11.66
C ARG A 48 -20.41 12.85 -12.56
N PRO A 49 -19.27 13.45 -12.17
CA PRO A 49 -18.64 14.55 -12.90
C PRO A 49 -18.24 14.16 -14.35
N PRO A 50 -18.14 15.11 -15.29
CA PRO A 50 -17.86 14.82 -16.71
C PRO A 50 -16.47 14.22 -16.96
N LEU A 51 -15.57 14.32 -15.98
CA LEU A 51 -14.28 13.64 -15.87
C LEU A 51 -14.20 13.10 -14.44
N ILE A 52 -13.74 11.87 -14.28
CA ILE A 52 -13.31 11.32 -12.99
C ILE A 52 -11.94 10.66 -13.14
N GLU A 53 -11.14 10.75 -12.09
CA GLU A 53 -9.75 10.33 -12.10
C GLU A 53 -9.50 9.18 -11.11
N PHE A 54 -8.79 8.16 -11.57
CA PHE A 54 -8.19 7.13 -10.72
C PHE A 54 -6.67 7.29 -10.75
N VAL A 55 -6.05 7.39 -9.58
CA VAL A 55 -4.60 7.51 -9.43
C VAL A 55 -4.10 6.33 -8.60
N ASP A 56 -3.21 5.55 -9.19
CA ASP A 56 -2.57 4.36 -8.64
C ASP A 56 -1.15 4.76 -8.20
N MET A 57 -0.89 4.83 -6.88
CA MET A 57 0.36 5.35 -6.30
C MET A 57 1.26 4.20 -5.83
N GLY A 58 2.50 4.18 -6.30
CA GLY A 58 3.39 3.01 -6.17
C GLY A 58 2.99 1.91 -7.16
N ALA A 59 2.57 2.30 -8.37
CA ALA A 59 1.86 1.41 -9.30
C ALA A 59 2.65 0.18 -9.75
N GLY A 60 3.99 0.16 -9.61
CA GLY A 60 4.83 -1.01 -9.82
C GLY A 60 4.94 -1.44 -11.29
N ASP A 61 3.99 -2.23 -11.78
CA ASP A 61 3.81 -2.56 -13.21
C ASP A 61 2.53 -1.95 -13.83
N GLY A 62 1.73 -1.24 -13.04
CA GLY A 62 0.43 -0.71 -13.45
C GLY A 62 -0.68 -1.76 -13.47
N LEU A 63 -0.51 -2.92 -12.84
CA LEU A 63 -1.53 -3.97 -12.80
C LEU A 63 -2.83 -3.50 -12.12
N LEU A 64 -2.79 -2.70 -11.05
CA LEU A 64 -4.01 -2.17 -10.42
C LEU A 64 -4.70 -1.16 -11.34
N ALA A 65 -3.97 -0.18 -11.88
CA ALA A 65 -4.45 0.73 -12.92
C ALA A 65 -5.11 -0.01 -14.11
N ALA A 66 -4.52 -1.10 -14.59
CA ALA A 66 -5.07 -1.92 -15.68
C ALA A 66 -6.33 -2.70 -15.25
N GLN A 67 -6.34 -3.31 -14.05
CA GLN A 67 -7.52 -4.00 -13.51
C GLN A 67 -8.70 -3.03 -13.31
N VAL A 68 -8.44 -1.80 -12.83
CA VAL A 68 -9.49 -0.78 -12.62
C VAL A 68 -10.01 -0.25 -13.96
N LEU A 69 -9.13 0.04 -14.92
CA LEU A 69 -9.51 0.46 -16.27
C LEU A 69 -10.36 -0.60 -17.00
N ALA A 70 -10.05 -1.89 -16.83
CA ALA A 70 -10.82 -2.99 -17.39
C ALA A 70 -12.10 -3.33 -16.60
N GLY A 71 -12.14 -3.00 -15.30
CA GLY A 71 -13.27 -3.23 -14.40
C GLY A 71 -14.33 -2.12 -14.38
N ALA A 72 -14.03 -0.95 -14.94
CA ALA A 72 -14.93 0.20 -14.96
C ALA A 72 -16.20 -0.05 -15.81
N PRO A 73 -17.41 0.17 -15.28
CA PRO A 73 -18.65 0.18 -16.07
C PRO A 73 -18.61 1.19 -17.22
N ALA A 74 -19.35 0.97 -18.31
CA ALA A 74 -19.22 1.76 -19.54
C ALA A 74 -19.49 3.27 -19.37
N ASP A 75 -20.41 3.64 -18.47
CA ASP A 75 -20.74 5.03 -18.13
C ASP A 75 -19.70 5.71 -17.23
N LEU A 76 -18.89 4.93 -16.51
CA LEU A 76 -17.71 5.39 -15.78
C LEU A 76 -16.49 5.47 -16.72
N ALA A 77 -16.23 4.39 -17.47
CA ALA A 77 -15.10 4.25 -18.39
C ALA A 77 -15.05 5.34 -19.47
N GLY A 78 -16.21 5.81 -19.95
CA GLY A 78 -16.29 6.92 -20.91
C GLY A 78 -15.87 8.29 -20.35
N ARG A 79 -15.69 8.41 -19.03
CA ARG A 79 -15.26 9.63 -18.31
C ARG A 79 -13.99 9.42 -17.48
N LEU A 80 -13.46 8.21 -17.44
CA LEU A 80 -12.37 7.82 -16.55
C LEU A 80 -11.00 8.13 -17.16
N ARG A 81 -10.19 8.89 -16.42
CA ARG A 81 -8.75 9.01 -16.65
C ARG A 81 -8.01 8.17 -15.60
N VAL A 82 -7.14 7.27 -16.04
CA VAL A 82 -6.29 6.47 -15.16
C VAL A 82 -4.85 7.00 -15.22
N THR A 83 -4.24 7.23 -14.06
CA THR A 83 -2.82 7.58 -13.92
C THR A 83 -2.13 6.60 -12.97
N ALA A 84 -1.14 5.88 -13.48
CA ALA A 84 -0.18 5.15 -12.67
C ALA A 84 0.98 6.09 -12.30
N VAL A 85 1.31 6.17 -11.02
CA VAL A 85 2.38 7.00 -10.45
C VAL A 85 3.45 6.08 -9.85
N ASP A 86 4.64 6.12 -10.44
CA ASP A 86 5.77 5.27 -10.08
C ASP A 86 7.09 5.89 -10.56
N LEU A 87 8.18 5.65 -9.83
CA LEU A 87 9.50 6.19 -10.16
C LEU A 87 10.28 5.33 -11.18
N SER A 88 9.83 4.09 -11.42
CA SER A 88 10.39 3.21 -12.45
C SER A 88 9.89 3.60 -13.85
N SER A 89 10.55 3.06 -14.88
CA SER A 89 10.13 3.28 -16.27
C SER A 89 8.73 2.70 -16.54
N ARG A 90 7.97 3.31 -17.46
CA ARG A 90 6.72 2.73 -17.94
C ARG A 90 6.98 1.29 -18.46
N PRO A 91 6.24 0.27 -17.99
CA PRO A 91 6.40 -1.09 -18.47
C PRO A 91 5.92 -1.24 -19.93
N GLU A 92 6.58 -2.14 -20.66
CA GLU A 92 6.20 -2.51 -22.02
C GLU A 92 4.82 -3.20 -22.03
N GLY A 93 4.00 -2.93 -23.04
CA GLY A 93 2.67 -3.54 -23.19
C GLY A 93 1.57 -2.96 -22.28
N LEU A 94 1.89 -2.04 -21.36
CA LEU A 94 0.87 -1.34 -20.56
C LEU A 94 -0.06 -0.50 -21.45
N ASP A 95 -1.37 -0.61 -21.24
CA ASP A 95 -2.42 0.03 -22.04
C ASP A 95 -2.20 1.55 -22.20
N GLU A 96 -2.19 2.03 -23.45
CA GLU A 96 -1.89 3.44 -23.79
C GLU A 96 -2.85 4.46 -23.14
N ARG A 97 -4.05 4.03 -22.70
CA ARG A 97 -5.01 4.87 -21.98
C ARG A 97 -4.61 5.15 -20.53
N ILE A 98 -3.70 4.36 -19.97
CA ILE A 98 -3.11 4.58 -18.64
C ILE A 98 -1.99 5.60 -18.79
N ARG A 99 -2.12 6.78 -18.20
CA ARG A 99 -1.01 7.73 -18.05
C ARG A 99 0.03 7.14 -17.10
N TRP A 100 1.32 7.27 -17.42
CA TRP A 100 2.41 7.06 -16.47
C TRP A 100 2.91 8.42 -15.99
N ALA A 101 3.26 8.54 -14.71
CA ALA A 101 3.78 9.75 -14.08
C ALA A 101 4.75 9.41 -12.95
N ASP A 102 5.62 10.36 -12.63
CA ASP A 102 6.58 10.34 -11.52
C ASP A 102 6.00 10.95 -10.22
N ALA A 103 4.94 11.76 -10.33
CA ALA A 103 4.22 12.35 -9.20
C ALA A 103 2.69 12.30 -9.36
N VAL A 104 1.98 12.38 -8.24
CA VAL A 104 0.52 12.53 -8.18
C VAL A 104 0.12 13.87 -8.83
N PRO A 105 -0.89 13.92 -9.73
CA PRO A 105 -1.35 15.18 -10.31
C PRO A 105 -1.96 16.12 -9.26
N ASP A 106 -1.77 17.43 -9.42
CA ASP A 106 -2.49 18.43 -8.63
C ASP A 106 -3.99 18.45 -8.97
N GLY A 107 -4.84 18.44 -7.94
CA GLY A 107 -6.28 18.70 -8.06
C GLY A 107 -7.13 17.50 -8.48
N VAL A 108 -6.71 16.27 -8.17
CA VAL A 108 -7.40 15.02 -8.55
C VAL A 108 -8.88 15.06 -8.13
N THR A 109 -9.78 14.81 -9.07
CA THR A 109 -11.21 14.65 -8.79
C THR A 109 -11.63 13.20 -8.97
N GLY A 110 -11.72 12.44 -7.87
CA GLY A 110 -11.98 11.00 -7.90
C GLY A 110 -11.30 10.22 -6.77
N LEU A 111 -10.58 9.15 -7.11
CA LEU A 111 -9.96 8.22 -6.16
C LEU A 111 -8.44 8.15 -6.35
N ILE A 112 -7.69 8.49 -5.30
CA ILE A 112 -6.27 8.15 -5.19
C ILE A 112 -6.15 6.87 -4.35
N PHE A 113 -5.33 5.92 -4.77
CA PHE A 113 -5.15 4.63 -4.11
C PHE A 113 -3.66 4.29 -4.03
N ALA A 114 -3.17 3.97 -2.84
CA ALA A 114 -1.81 3.52 -2.59
C ALA A 114 -1.85 2.14 -1.92
N ASN A 115 -1.19 1.14 -2.49
CA ASN A 115 -1.18 -0.23 -1.97
C ASN A 115 0.28 -0.67 -1.74
N GLU A 116 0.65 -0.97 -0.50
CA GLU A 116 2.01 -1.39 -0.12
C GLU A 116 3.02 -0.31 -0.58
N TRP A 117 2.81 0.90 -0.04
CA TRP A 117 3.54 2.14 -0.38
C TRP A 117 4.06 2.88 0.84
N LEU A 118 3.29 2.94 1.94
CA LEU A 118 3.70 3.61 3.17
C LEU A 118 4.72 2.75 3.94
N ASP A 119 4.66 1.43 3.85
CA ASP A 119 5.73 0.54 4.32
C ASP A 119 7.10 0.87 3.70
N ASN A 120 7.08 1.27 2.43
CA ASN A 120 8.25 1.55 1.59
C ASN A 120 8.75 3.00 1.73
N VAL A 121 7.92 3.93 2.21
CA VAL A 121 8.35 5.29 2.60
C VAL A 121 9.44 5.19 3.69
N PRO A 122 10.59 5.87 3.53
CA PRO A 122 11.71 5.76 4.45
C PRO A 122 11.35 6.12 5.90
N VAL A 123 11.72 5.24 6.82
CA VAL A 123 11.74 5.50 8.26
C VAL A 123 13.17 5.48 8.79
N ASP A 124 13.32 6.07 9.97
CA ASP A 124 14.46 5.90 10.86
C ASP A 124 14.01 5.11 12.10
N VAL A 125 14.94 4.41 12.76
CA VAL A 125 14.62 3.48 13.86
C VAL A 125 15.16 4.02 15.18
N ALA A 126 14.35 3.98 16.23
CA ALA A 126 14.80 4.22 17.60
C ALA A 126 14.92 2.90 18.39
N GLU A 127 15.83 2.87 19.37
CA GLU A 127 16.05 1.77 20.32
C GLU A 127 16.08 2.29 21.76
N TRP A 128 15.45 1.59 22.70
CA TRP A 128 15.41 1.99 24.12
C TRP A 128 16.67 1.53 24.87
N THR A 129 17.30 2.49 25.55
CA THR A 129 18.44 2.27 26.45
C THR A 129 18.08 2.62 27.89
N GLU A 130 18.97 2.36 28.85
CA GLU A 130 18.81 2.82 30.24
C GLU A 130 18.69 4.36 30.36
N GLU A 131 19.19 5.11 29.37
CA GLU A 131 19.10 6.58 29.30
C GLU A 131 17.84 7.06 28.54
N GLY A 132 16.98 6.16 28.07
CA GLY A 132 15.84 6.45 27.18
C GLY A 132 16.09 6.06 25.72
N PRO A 133 15.20 6.43 24.79
CA PRO A 133 15.31 6.06 23.38
C PRO A 133 16.45 6.80 22.67
N ARG A 134 17.13 6.11 21.76
CA ARG A 134 18.26 6.59 20.95
C ARG A 134 18.01 6.26 19.47
N LEU A 135 18.48 7.10 18.56
CA LEU A 135 18.39 6.87 17.11
C LEU A 135 19.43 5.83 16.68
N VAL A 136 19.00 4.81 15.94
CA VAL A 136 19.84 3.77 15.36
C VAL A 136 20.35 4.22 14.00
N LEU A 137 21.67 4.25 13.83
CA LEU A 137 22.33 4.54 12.56
C LEU A 137 23.10 3.31 12.06
N VAL A 138 22.83 2.90 10.83
CA VAL A 138 23.43 1.72 10.19
C VAL A 138 24.53 2.15 9.22
N ASP A 139 25.70 1.51 9.31
CA ASP A 139 26.76 1.60 8.30
C ASP A 139 26.38 0.80 7.03
N PRO A 140 26.23 1.42 5.85
CA PRO A 140 25.77 0.73 4.64
C PRO A 140 26.75 -0.29 4.04
N ALA A 141 28.03 -0.29 4.45
CA ALA A 141 29.04 -1.20 3.90
C ALA A 141 29.19 -2.49 4.73
N THR A 142 28.75 -2.46 5.98
CA THR A 142 28.95 -3.55 6.96
C THR A 142 27.67 -4.00 7.66
N GLY A 143 26.60 -3.21 7.64
CA GLY A 143 25.40 -3.43 8.44
C GLY A 143 25.60 -3.15 9.93
N ALA A 144 26.73 -2.58 10.35
CA ALA A 144 27.00 -2.30 11.75
C ALA A 144 26.14 -1.13 12.26
N GLU A 145 25.42 -1.36 13.36
CA GLU A 145 24.59 -0.34 14.00
C GLU A 145 25.38 0.47 15.04
N ARG A 146 25.01 1.74 15.23
CA ARG A 146 25.45 2.59 16.33
C ARG A 146 24.32 3.53 16.77
N LEU A 147 24.27 3.84 18.06
CA LEU A 147 23.28 4.75 18.62
C LEU A 147 23.73 6.22 18.56
N THR A 148 22.77 7.14 18.58
CA THR A 148 22.97 8.60 18.69
C THR A 148 21.74 9.27 19.35
N ASP A 149 21.85 10.54 19.76
CA ASP A 149 20.70 11.31 20.23
C ASP A 149 19.62 11.49 19.15
N LEU A 150 18.35 11.43 19.56
CA LEU A 150 17.17 11.77 18.75
C LEU A 150 16.94 13.28 18.71
N ASP A 151 16.45 13.81 17.59
CA ASP A 151 16.04 15.21 17.52
C ASP A 151 14.72 15.47 18.29
N GLU A 152 14.23 16.72 18.29
CA GLU A 152 12.99 17.05 19.01
C GLU A 152 11.75 16.43 18.38
N ARG A 153 11.68 16.39 17.04
CA ARG A 153 10.53 15.87 16.28
C ARG A 153 10.40 14.36 16.47
N ASP A 154 11.52 13.64 16.44
CA ASP A 154 11.56 12.21 16.70
C ASP A 154 11.09 11.90 18.13
N ARG A 155 11.58 12.67 19.12
CA ARG A 155 11.19 12.51 20.54
C ARG A 155 9.72 12.84 20.77
N GLU A 156 9.19 13.91 20.18
CA GLU A 156 7.75 14.24 20.24
C GLU A 156 6.88 13.15 19.59
N TRP A 157 7.28 12.64 18.42
CA TRP A 157 6.54 11.60 17.72
C TRP A 157 6.50 10.29 18.50
N LEU A 158 7.67 9.83 19.00
CA LEU A 158 7.77 8.64 19.84
C LEU A 158 6.98 8.80 21.16
N ALA A 159 7.12 9.92 21.87
CA ALA A 159 6.35 10.15 23.10
C ALA A 159 4.82 10.12 22.88
N ARG A 160 4.36 10.52 21.69
CA ARG A 160 2.94 10.49 21.31
C ARG A 160 2.43 9.13 20.85
N TRP A 161 3.17 8.42 19.99
CA TRP A 161 2.69 7.24 19.27
C TRP A 161 3.37 5.93 19.65
N TRP A 162 4.59 5.99 20.22
CA TRP A 162 5.38 4.81 20.58
C TRP A 162 6.16 5.01 21.90
N PRO A 163 5.48 5.12 23.07
CA PRO A 163 6.14 5.36 24.36
C PRO A 163 6.85 4.13 24.95
N GLU A 164 6.50 2.93 24.50
CA GLU A 164 6.90 1.64 25.09
C GLU A 164 7.32 0.66 24.00
N GLY A 165 8.50 0.07 24.13
CA GLY A 165 9.06 -0.94 23.22
C GLY A 165 10.55 -1.15 23.48
N GLU A 166 11.16 -2.06 22.74
CA GLU A 166 12.62 -2.18 22.62
C GLU A 166 13.10 -1.37 21.41
N ARG A 167 12.39 -1.45 20.27
CA ARG A 167 12.66 -0.68 19.04
C ARG A 167 11.38 -0.10 18.42
N ALA A 168 11.52 0.96 17.62
CA ALA A 168 10.42 1.68 16.97
C ALA A 168 10.81 2.24 15.60
N GLU A 169 9.94 2.09 14.59
CA GLU A 169 10.03 2.87 13.35
C GLU A 169 9.36 4.25 13.51
N ILE A 170 10.13 5.33 13.34
CA ILE A 170 9.65 6.71 13.51
C ILE A 170 8.77 7.09 12.31
N GLY A 171 7.47 7.27 12.53
CA GLY A 171 6.46 7.32 11.46
C GLY A 171 6.13 8.70 10.90
N TRP A 172 6.66 9.81 11.42
CA TRP A 172 6.35 11.14 10.88
C TRP A 172 6.66 11.34 9.37
N PRO A 173 7.66 10.68 8.75
CA PRO A 173 7.85 10.78 7.29
C PRO A 173 6.70 10.16 6.49
N ARG A 174 6.03 9.14 7.06
CA ARG A 174 4.84 8.50 6.49
C ARG A 174 3.59 9.38 6.67
N GLU A 175 3.48 10.08 7.80
CA GLU A 175 2.47 11.12 7.99
C GLU A 175 2.62 12.25 6.95
N GLU A 176 3.84 12.72 6.69
CA GLU A 176 4.10 13.73 5.65
C GLU A 176 3.81 13.22 4.24
N ALA A 177 4.27 12.01 3.90
CA ALA A 177 4.02 11.41 2.59
C ALA A 177 2.50 11.24 2.32
N TRP A 178 1.76 10.71 3.30
CA TRP A 178 0.31 10.61 3.23
C TRP A 178 -0.37 11.99 3.17
N SER A 179 0.08 12.95 3.98
CA SER A 179 -0.44 14.32 3.97
C SER A 179 -0.21 15.03 2.62
N GLY A 180 0.90 14.75 1.94
CA GLY A 180 1.18 15.24 0.59
C GLY A 180 0.23 14.62 -0.45
N LEU A 181 0.04 13.29 -0.39
CA LEU A 181 -0.86 12.55 -1.27
C LEU A 181 -2.32 13.04 -1.16
N ILE A 182 -2.86 13.18 0.05
CA ILE A 182 -4.22 13.73 0.24
C ILE A 182 -4.31 15.22 -0.08
N GLY A 183 -3.18 15.94 -0.06
CA GLY A 183 -3.08 17.33 -0.49
C GLY A 183 -3.44 17.51 -1.98
N GLY A 184 -3.00 16.57 -2.83
CA GLY A 184 -3.26 16.55 -4.28
C GLY A 184 -4.71 16.24 -4.67
N LEU A 185 -5.51 15.65 -3.78
CA LEU A 185 -6.94 15.40 -4.00
C LEU A 185 -7.73 16.73 -3.94
N ALA A 186 -8.48 17.11 -4.97
CA ALA A 186 -9.39 18.26 -4.92
C ALA A 186 -10.73 17.90 -4.26
N ALA A 187 -11.31 16.76 -4.65
CA ALA A 187 -12.57 16.23 -4.12
C ALA A 187 -12.65 14.71 -4.35
N GLY A 188 -13.25 13.99 -3.41
CA GLY A 188 -13.46 12.54 -3.51
C GLY A 188 -12.79 11.78 -2.37
N MET A 189 -11.95 10.79 -2.69
CA MET A 189 -11.35 9.89 -1.69
C MET A 189 -9.87 9.62 -1.98
N ALA A 190 -9.09 9.45 -0.90
CA ALA A 190 -7.79 8.80 -0.95
C ALA A 190 -7.81 7.54 -0.05
N VAL A 191 -7.11 6.50 -0.46
CA VAL A 191 -6.94 5.26 0.31
C VAL A 191 -5.46 4.86 0.36
N ALA A 192 -4.99 4.45 1.53
CA ALA A 192 -3.78 3.64 1.68
C ALA A 192 -4.15 2.25 2.22
N VAL A 193 -3.55 1.21 1.64
CA VAL A 193 -3.69 -0.19 2.08
C VAL A 193 -2.28 -0.75 2.32
N ASP A 194 -1.99 -1.19 3.54
CA ASP A 194 -0.62 -1.53 3.92
C ASP A 194 -0.50 -2.47 5.12
N TYR A 195 0.69 -3.07 5.31
CA TYR A 195 1.02 -3.81 6.53
C TYR A 195 1.01 -2.81 7.70
N ALA A 196 0.14 -3.01 8.70
CA ALA A 196 -0.14 -1.99 9.70
C ALA A 196 -0.21 -2.56 11.13
N HIS A 197 -0.05 -1.66 12.09
CA HIS A 197 -0.39 -1.84 13.50
C HIS A 197 -0.93 -0.51 14.05
N VAL A 198 -1.53 -0.55 15.23
CA VAL A 198 -1.98 0.62 16.00
C VAL A 198 -1.24 0.70 17.33
N ARG A 199 -1.45 1.76 18.12
CA ARG A 199 -0.74 1.95 19.40
C ARG A 199 -0.96 0.82 20.43
N SER A 200 -1.98 -0.04 20.30
CA SER A 200 -2.30 -1.11 21.26
C SER A 200 -1.74 -2.51 20.93
N ASP A 201 -1.31 -2.78 19.71
CA ASP A 201 -0.85 -4.11 19.23
C ASP A 201 0.58 -4.08 18.63
N ARG A 202 1.33 -3.03 18.98
CA ARG A 202 2.67 -2.74 18.47
C ARG A 202 3.65 -3.91 18.68
N PRO A 203 4.41 -4.31 17.65
CA PRO A 203 5.56 -5.22 17.81
C PRO A 203 6.67 -4.58 18.69
N PRO A 204 7.08 -5.19 19.83
CA PRO A 204 8.07 -4.56 20.71
C PRO A 204 9.47 -4.38 20.10
N LEU A 205 9.83 -5.22 19.13
CA LEU A 205 11.12 -5.23 18.44
C LEU A 205 11.14 -4.38 17.15
N GLY A 206 10.08 -3.60 16.89
CA GLY A 206 9.84 -2.99 15.59
C GLY A 206 9.46 -4.03 14.52
N THR A 207 9.53 -3.61 13.26
CA THR A 207 9.12 -4.39 12.08
C THR A 207 10.01 -4.23 10.84
N LEU A 208 11.07 -3.42 10.92
CA LEU A 208 11.98 -3.19 9.79
C LEU A 208 12.57 -4.51 9.24
N ALA A 209 12.18 -4.81 8.01
CA ALA A 209 12.51 -6.02 7.29
C ALA A 209 13.45 -5.75 6.12
N GLY A 210 14.33 -6.70 5.83
CA GLY A 210 15.15 -6.72 4.62
C GLY A 210 14.82 -7.95 3.79
N TYR A 211 14.73 -7.78 2.47
CA TYR A 211 14.38 -8.88 1.56
C TYR A 211 15.20 -8.90 0.27
N ARG A 212 15.59 -10.09 -0.17
CA ARG A 212 16.23 -10.31 -1.47
C ARG A 212 15.83 -11.67 -2.00
N ASP A 213 15.49 -11.75 -3.29
CA ASP A 213 15.09 -12.99 -3.96
C ASP A 213 13.97 -13.77 -3.23
N GLY A 214 12.97 -13.03 -2.73
CA GLY A 214 11.85 -13.58 -1.95
C GLY A 214 12.22 -14.13 -0.57
N SER A 215 13.45 -13.89 -0.10
CA SER A 215 13.99 -14.38 1.17
C SER A 215 14.32 -13.23 2.13
N TRP A 216 14.09 -13.45 3.42
CA TRP A 216 14.48 -12.53 4.49
C TRP A 216 16.01 -12.40 4.58
N VAL A 217 16.49 -11.16 4.74
CA VAL A 217 17.90 -10.80 4.96
C VAL A 217 18.00 -9.67 6.00
N PRO A 218 19.17 -9.43 6.63
CA PRO A 218 19.36 -8.27 7.50
C PRO A 218 19.05 -6.94 6.76
N PRO A 219 18.34 -5.98 7.39
CA PRO A 219 17.85 -4.76 6.73
C PRO A 219 18.94 -3.69 6.53
N VAL A 220 19.98 -4.02 5.77
CA VAL A 220 21.11 -3.09 5.51
C VAL A 220 20.74 -2.09 4.39
N PRO A 221 20.84 -0.77 4.60
CA PRO A 221 20.52 0.24 3.60
C PRO A 221 21.64 0.45 2.57
N ASP A 222 22.04 -0.63 1.89
CA ASP A 222 23.05 -0.65 0.82
C ASP A 222 22.44 -0.58 -0.60
N GLY A 223 21.16 -0.92 -0.75
CA GLY A 223 20.45 -1.02 -2.04
C GLY A 223 20.57 -2.38 -2.73
N SER A 224 21.07 -3.41 -2.03
CA SER A 224 21.10 -4.82 -2.49
C SER A 224 19.87 -5.62 -2.05
N CYS A 225 18.99 -5.03 -1.23
CA CYS A 225 17.75 -5.62 -0.75
C CYS A 225 16.62 -4.57 -0.77
N ASP A 226 15.40 -5.08 -0.80
CA ASP A 226 14.20 -4.32 -0.48
C ASP A 226 14.15 -4.06 1.03
N LEU A 227 13.62 -2.91 1.44
CA LEU A 227 13.51 -2.50 2.85
C LEU A 227 12.13 -1.94 3.12
N THR A 228 11.36 -2.66 3.93
CA THR A 228 9.97 -2.32 4.29
C THR A 228 9.81 -2.40 5.81
N ALA A 229 8.79 -1.73 6.35
CA ALA A 229 8.41 -1.88 7.77
C ALA A 229 6.92 -1.61 7.93
N HIS A 230 6.23 -2.25 8.88
CA HIS A 230 4.81 -2.02 9.09
C HIS A 230 4.54 -0.56 9.49
N VAL A 231 3.33 -0.08 9.19
CA VAL A 231 2.92 1.31 9.34
C VAL A 231 2.18 1.49 10.66
N ALA A 232 2.59 2.49 11.45
CA ALA A 232 1.84 3.03 12.59
C ALA A 232 0.60 3.80 12.09
N MET A 233 -0.38 3.08 11.54
CA MET A 233 -1.38 3.67 10.65
C MET A 233 -2.46 4.48 11.39
N ASP A 234 -2.54 4.34 12.72
CA ASP A 234 -3.32 5.24 13.59
C ASP A 234 -2.66 6.62 13.82
N SER A 235 -1.40 6.79 13.42
CA SER A 235 -0.70 8.08 13.42
C SER A 235 -1.06 8.95 12.21
N CYS A 236 -1.39 8.32 11.07
CA CYS A 236 -1.79 8.98 9.84
C CYS A 236 -3.24 9.49 9.87
N ALA A 237 -3.51 10.61 9.19
CA ALA A 237 -4.84 11.25 9.18
C ALA A 237 -5.86 10.48 8.32
N GLY A 238 -6.90 9.91 8.93
CA GLY A 238 -8.02 9.29 8.22
C GLY A 238 -8.93 8.45 9.10
N THR A 239 -9.79 7.65 8.46
CA THR A 239 -10.55 6.56 9.10
C THR A 239 -9.88 5.23 8.77
N LEU A 240 -9.42 4.53 9.81
CA LEU A 240 -8.78 3.21 9.70
C LEU A 240 -9.80 2.07 9.92
N THR A 241 -9.70 1.05 9.09
CA THR A 241 -10.39 -0.26 9.18
C THR A 241 -9.46 -1.32 8.60
N THR A 242 -9.87 -2.59 8.51
CA THR A 242 -9.06 -3.63 7.87
C THR A 242 -9.36 -3.76 6.37
N GLN A 243 -8.39 -4.23 5.57
CA GLN A 243 -8.63 -4.66 4.18
C GLN A 243 -9.79 -5.66 4.12
N ARG A 244 -9.85 -6.58 5.09
CA ARG A 244 -10.95 -7.54 5.23
C ARG A 244 -12.33 -6.87 5.26
N GLU A 245 -12.51 -5.87 6.10
CA GLU A 245 -13.78 -5.16 6.27
C GLU A 245 -14.11 -4.28 5.07
N ALA A 246 -13.12 -3.58 4.52
CA ALA A 246 -13.28 -2.76 3.33
C ALA A 246 -13.68 -3.59 2.10
N LEU A 247 -13.03 -4.73 1.87
CA LEU A 247 -13.37 -5.65 0.77
C LEU A 247 -14.72 -6.34 1.00
N LEU A 248 -15.08 -6.70 2.25
CA LEU A 248 -16.44 -7.16 2.57
C LEU A 248 -17.50 -6.09 2.24
N ARG A 249 -17.24 -4.83 2.57
CA ARG A 249 -18.11 -3.69 2.24
C ARG A 249 -18.27 -3.53 0.72
N LEU A 250 -17.17 -3.67 -0.02
CA LEU A 250 -17.11 -3.62 -1.50
C LEU A 250 -17.63 -4.90 -2.19
N GLY A 251 -18.24 -5.82 -1.45
CA GLY A 251 -18.91 -7.01 -2.01
C GLY A 251 -17.97 -8.12 -2.47
N VAL A 252 -16.78 -8.25 -1.88
CA VAL A 252 -15.91 -9.43 -2.02
C VAL A 252 -16.39 -10.53 -1.08
N ARG A 253 -16.56 -11.77 -1.57
CA ARG A 253 -17.00 -12.93 -0.78
C ARG A 253 -16.19 -14.16 -1.19
N GLY A 254 -15.57 -14.83 -0.22
CA GLY A 254 -14.91 -16.13 -0.40
C GLY A 254 -15.87 -17.33 -0.29
N GLU A 255 -17.14 -17.15 -0.66
CA GLU A 255 -18.18 -18.17 -0.49
C GLU A 255 -18.11 -19.21 -1.63
N ARG A 256 -18.09 -20.49 -1.26
CA ARG A 256 -18.00 -21.59 -2.23
C ARG A 256 -19.25 -21.62 -3.12
N PRO A 257 -19.12 -21.72 -4.46
CA PRO A 257 -20.28 -21.83 -5.35
C PRO A 257 -21.13 -23.08 -5.07
N PRO A 258 -22.44 -23.05 -5.37
CA PRO A 258 -23.36 -24.18 -5.20
C PRO A 258 -22.90 -25.46 -5.91
N LEU A 259 -23.05 -26.61 -5.25
CA LEU A 259 -22.55 -27.90 -5.76
C LEU A 259 -23.32 -28.44 -6.97
N ASP A 260 -24.59 -28.05 -7.14
CA ASP A 260 -25.42 -28.35 -8.30
C ASP A 260 -24.93 -27.62 -9.58
N GLN A 261 -24.27 -26.47 -9.44
CA GLN A 261 -23.56 -25.85 -10.56
C GLN A 261 -22.44 -26.76 -11.09
N ALA A 262 -21.77 -27.55 -10.24
CA ALA A 262 -20.75 -28.50 -10.70
C ALA A 262 -21.31 -29.64 -11.59
N ALA A 263 -22.64 -29.85 -11.59
CA ALA A 263 -23.32 -30.81 -12.46
C ALA A 263 -23.96 -30.16 -13.71
N THR A 264 -24.21 -28.84 -13.69
CA THR A 264 -24.95 -28.12 -14.76
C THR A 264 -24.06 -27.18 -15.59
N ASP A 265 -23.08 -26.51 -14.98
CA ASP A 265 -21.96 -25.83 -15.64
C ASP A 265 -20.65 -26.10 -14.86
N PRO A 266 -19.99 -27.26 -15.10
CA PRO A 266 -18.75 -27.61 -14.42
C PRO A 266 -17.64 -26.57 -14.64
N ALA A 267 -17.62 -25.90 -15.80
CA ALA A 267 -16.61 -24.91 -16.13
C ALA A 267 -16.85 -23.58 -15.38
N GLY A 268 -18.10 -23.15 -15.26
CA GLY A 268 -18.52 -22.01 -14.43
C GLY A 268 -18.32 -22.26 -12.96
N TYR A 269 -18.60 -23.48 -12.49
CA TYR A 269 -18.31 -23.90 -11.11
C TYR A 269 -16.82 -23.74 -10.79
N LEU A 270 -15.93 -24.24 -11.65
CA LEU A 270 -14.48 -24.11 -11.45
C LEU A 270 -14.01 -22.65 -11.49
N ARG A 271 -14.53 -21.82 -12.41
CA ARG A 271 -14.23 -20.37 -12.44
C ARG A 271 -14.70 -19.66 -11.16
N ALA A 272 -15.90 -19.96 -10.68
CA ALA A 272 -16.45 -19.39 -9.46
C ALA A 272 -15.70 -19.88 -8.21
N LEU A 273 -15.25 -21.14 -8.19
CA LEU A 273 -14.47 -21.71 -7.08
C LEU A 273 -13.07 -21.09 -6.98
N ALA A 274 -12.41 -20.85 -8.12
CA ALA A 274 -11.15 -20.12 -8.17
C ALA A 274 -11.32 -18.69 -7.63
N ALA A 275 -12.30 -17.94 -8.17
CA ALA A 275 -12.61 -16.59 -7.72
C ALA A 275 -13.02 -16.50 -6.24
N ALA A 276 -13.68 -17.53 -5.69
CA ALA A 276 -14.00 -17.63 -4.26
C ALA A 276 -12.76 -17.92 -3.40
N SER A 277 -11.81 -18.73 -3.90
CA SER A 277 -10.56 -19.03 -3.19
C SER A 277 -9.64 -17.79 -3.16
N GLU A 278 -9.49 -17.13 -4.30
CA GLU A 278 -8.86 -15.81 -4.45
C GLU A 278 -9.50 -14.74 -3.54
N ALA A 279 -10.83 -14.69 -3.50
CA ALA A 279 -11.55 -13.78 -2.62
C ALA A 279 -11.44 -14.13 -1.14
N ALA A 280 -11.13 -15.38 -0.78
CA ALA A 280 -10.86 -15.80 0.59
C ALA A 280 -9.47 -15.36 1.06
N GLU A 281 -8.44 -15.51 0.21
CA GLU A 281 -7.07 -15.04 0.47
C GLU A 281 -7.02 -13.53 0.78
N LEU A 282 -7.71 -12.72 -0.04
CA LEU A 282 -7.80 -11.26 0.14
C LEU A 282 -8.52 -10.80 1.42
N ILE A 283 -9.33 -11.67 2.06
CA ILE A 283 -10.15 -11.34 3.24
C ILE A 283 -9.80 -12.20 4.46
N ASP A 284 -8.69 -12.92 4.43
CA ASP A 284 -8.24 -13.74 5.55
C ASP A 284 -7.78 -12.88 6.74
N ARG A 285 -8.02 -13.35 7.97
CA ARG A 285 -7.73 -12.60 9.20
C ARG A 285 -6.26 -12.60 9.59
N GLU A 286 -5.52 -13.63 9.18
CA GLU A 286 -4.10 -13.81 9.51
C GLU A 286 -3.18 -13.56 8.29
N GLY A 287 -3.77 -13.08 7.18
CA GLY A 287 -3.12 -12.83 5.89
C GLY A 287 -3.47 -11.44 5.33
N LEU A 288 -3.67 -11.34 4.02
CA LEU A 288 -3.89 -10.05 3.32
C LEU A 288 -5.08 -9.23 3.87
N GLY A 289 -6.11 -9.89 4.41
CA GLY A 289 -7.24 -9.19 5.02
C GLY A 289 -6.90 -8.48 6.34
N ALA A 290 -5.78 -8.81 6.98
CA ALA A 290 -5.28 -8.14 8.20
C ALA A 290 -4.73 -6.74 7.93
N PHE A 291 -4.42 -6.39 6.68
CA PHE A 291 -3.79 -5.13 6.31
C PHE A 291 -4.63 -3.94 6.78
N GLY A 292 -3.97 -2.86 7.17
CA GLY A 292 -4.63 -1.60 7.47
C GLY A 292 -5.19 -0.99 6.19
N TRP A 293 -6.44 -0.52 6.25
CA TRP A 293 -7.10 0.22 5.20
C TRP A 293 -7.45 1.61 5.75
N LEU A 294 -6.58 2.58 5.47
CA LEU A 294 -6.76 3.98 5.84
C LEU A 294 -7.50 4.72 4.72
N SER A 295 -8.55 5.45 5.07
CA SER A 295 -9.34 6.23 4.12
C SER A 295 -9.46 7.69 4.52
N TRP A 296 -9.28 8.59 3.56
CA TRP A 296 -9.52 10.02 3.68
C TRP A 296 -10.56 10.46 2.65
N ILE A 297 -11.46 11.38 3.03
CA ILE A 297 -12.52 11.92 2.17
C ILE A 297 -12.40 13.45 2.18
N ARG A 298 -12.59 14.08 1.02
CA ARG A 298 -12.53 15.54 0.82
C ARG A 298 -13.74 16.06 0.04
#